data_AF-A0AAX0S5B7-F1
#
_entry.id   AF-A0AAX0S5B7-F1
#
_cell.length_a   1.000
_cell.length_b   1.000
_cell.length_c   1.000
_cell.angle_alpha   90.00
_cell.angle_beta   90.00
_cell.angle_gamma   90.00
#
_symmetry.space_group_name_H-M   'P 1'
#
loop_
_entity.id
_entity.type
_entity.pdbx_description
1 polymer ?
#
loop_
_entity_poly.entity_id
_entity_poly.type
_entity_poly.pdbx_seq_one_letter_code
_entity_poly.pdbx_strand_id
1 'polypeptide(L)' 'MKKHCCDDMVYHANFKCEIHENPFECPDKLVIYYEKDNEYGLIIHDGGSSSIEISFCPWCGKKLSEGK' A
#
# COMPACT_ATOMS: atom_id res chain seq x y z
N MET A 1 -13.27 -10.54 -9.39
CA MET A 1 -13.19 -9.07 -9.24
C MET A 1 -11.76 -8.71 -8.87
N LYS A 2 -11.15 -7.68 -9.49
CA LYS A 2 -9.86 -7.17 -9.01
C LYS A 2 -10.09 -6.57 -7.61
N LYS A 3 -9.38 -7.07 -6.59
CA LYS A 3 -9.43 -6.56 -5.21
C LYS A 3 -9.01 -5.08 -5.15
N HIS A 4 -8.11 -4.69 -6.05
CA HIS A 4 -7.56 -3.34 -6.17
C HIS A 4 -8.02 -2.66 -7.47
N CYS A 5 -7.97 -1.34 -7.49
CA CYS A 5 -8.59 -0.51 -8.54
C CYS A 5 -7.89 -0.53 -9.91
N CYS A 6 -6.58 -0.76 -9.97
CA CYS A 6 -5.77 -0.80 -11.19
C CYS A 6 -4.58 -1.74 -11.02
N ASP A 7 -3.88 -2.06 -12.10
CA ASP A 7 -2.75 -3.01 -12.07
C ASP A 7 -1.55 -2.51 -11.27
N ASP A 8 -1.26 -1.21 -11.28
CA ASP A 8 -0.22 -0.63 -10.44
C ASP A 8 -0.52 -0.81 -8.95
N MET A 9 -1.77 -0.57 -8.54
CA MET A 9 -2.19 -0.78 -7.15
C MET A 9 -2.15 -2.28 -6.79
N VAL A 10 -2.52 -3.18 -7.71
CA VAL A 10 -2.37 -4.62 -7.50
C VAL A 10 -0.91 -4.97 -7.26
N TYR A 11 0.00 -4.45 -8.08
CA TYR A 11 1.44 -4.70 -7.96
C TYR A 11 1.97 -4.21 -6.60
N HIS A 12 1.79 -2.93 -6.27
CA HIS A 12 2.38 -2.35 -5.06
C HIS A 12 1.77 -2.88 -3.76
N ALA A 13 0.44 -3.11 -3.72
CA ALA A 13 -0.20 -3.68 -2.54
C ALA A 13 0.30 -5.11 -2.27
N ASN A 14 0.52 -5.91 -3.31
CA ASN A 14 0.93 -7.31 -3.19
C ASN A 14 2.45 -7.53 -3.28
N PHE A 15 3.24 -6.49 -3.58
CA PHE A 15 4.69 -6.60 -3.67
C PHE A 15 5.27 -7.17 -2.37
N LYS A 16 6.12 -8.19 -2.50
CA LYS A 16 6.87 -8.80 -1.41
C LYS A 16 8.34 -8.75 -1.77
N CYS A 17 9.16 -8.22 -0.87
CA CYS A 17 10.60 -8.24 -1.02
C CYS A 17 11.12 -9.61 -0.58
N GLU A 18 12.03 -10.20 -1.34
CA GLU A 18 12.70 -11.45 -0.96
C GLU A 18 13.95 -11.20 -0.09
N ILE A 19 14.41 -9.95 -0.02
CA ILE A 19 15.62 -9.54 0.71
C ILE A 19 15.29 -9.07 2.13
N HIS A 20 14.22 -8.29 2.30
CA HIS A 20 13.82 -7.71 3.58
C HIS A 20 12.59 -8.43 4.13
N GLU A 21 12.71 -9.01 5.32
CA GLU A 21 11.58 -9.63 6.02
C GLU A 21 10.54 -8.58 6.45
N ASN A 22 11.02 -7.44 6.94
CA ASN A 22 10.18 -6.32 7.34
C ASN A 22 9.85 -5.44 6.11
N PRO A 23 8.57 -5.28 5.75
CA PRO A 23 8.18 -4.44 4.62
C PRO A 23 8.60 -2.97 4.77
N PHE A 24 8.76 -2.46 5.99
CA PHE A 24 9.16 -1.06 6.23
C PHE A 24 10.65 -0.80 5.95
N GLU A 25 11.47 -1.86 5.92
CA GLU A 25 12.91 -1.77 5.63
C GLU A 25 13.21 -1.82 4.12
N CYS A 26 12.24 -2.22 3.30
CA CYS A 26 12.42 -2.31 1.85
C CYS A 26 12.11 -0.97 1.17
N PRO A 27 13.08 -0.32 0.51
CA PRO A 27 12.84 0.96 -0.19
C PRO A 27 11.91 0.83 -1.39
N ASP A 28 11.70 -0.38 -1.92
CA ASP A 28 10.81 -0.65 -3.05
C ASP A 28 9.37 -0.96 -2.60
N LYS A 29 9.13 -1.18 -1.30
CA LYS A 29 7.79 -1.44 -0.76
C LYS A 29 7.09 -0.12 -0.47
N LEU A 30 6.33 0.37 -1.46
CA LEU A 30 5.65 1.66 -1.34
C LEU A 30 4.32 1.62 -0.60
N VAL A 31 3.51 0.58 -0.84
CA VAL A 31 2.13 0.49 -0.31
C VAL A 31 2.01 -0.68 0.65
N ILE A 32 1.46 -0.41 1.82
CA ILE A 32 0.95 -1.41 2.75
C ILE A 32 -0.58 -1.44 2.65
N TYR A 33 -1.15 -2.64 2.60
CA TYR A 33 -2.60 -2.84 2.59
C TYR A 33 -3.03 -3.54 3.88
N TYR A 34 -3.83 -2.86 4.68
CA TYR A 34 -4.33 -3.34 5.97
C TYR A 34 -5.62 -4.12 5.74
N GLU A 35 -5.52 -5.42 5.49
CA GLU A 35 -6.66 -6.25 5.07
C GLU A 35 -7.86 -6.21 6.03
N LYS A 36 -7.59 -6.09 7.34
CA LYS A 36 -8.61 -6.06 8.39
C LYS A 36 -9.52 -4.83 8.28
N ASP A 37 -8.93 -3.70 7.93
CA ASP A 37 -9.59 -2.40 7.89
C ASP A 37 -9.95 -1.98 6.45
N ASN A 38 -9.47 -2.74 5.46
CA ASN A 38 -9.59 -2.44 4.03
C ASN A 38 -9.02 -1.05 3.67
N GLU A 39 -7.91 -0.71 4.30
CA GLU A 39 -7.22 0.57 4.17
C GLU A 39 -5.87 0.40 3.47
N TYR A 40 -5.43 1.47 2.83
CA TYR A 40 -4.15 1.53 2.14
C TYR A 40 -3.30 2.59 2.81
N GLY A 41 -2.05 2.26 3.11
CA GLY A 41 -1.04 3.18 3.60
C GLY A 41 0.09 3.33 2.60
N LEU A 42 0.57 4.55 2.43
CA LEU A 42 1.86 4.83 1.80
C LEU A 42 2.94 4.79 2.88
N ILE A 43 3.94 3.93 2.72
CA ILE A 43 5.03 3.78 3.69
C ILE A 43 5.90 5.04 3.69
N ILE A 44 6.28 5.50 4.89
CA ILE A 44 7.27 6.57 5.08
C ILE A 44 8.62 5.92 5.36
N HIS A 45 9.60 6.09 4.48
CA HIS A 45 10.95 5.56 4.67
C HIS A 45 11.83 6.54 5.47
N ASP A 46 11.44 6.81 6.71
CA ASP A 46 12.17 7.66 7.67
C ASP A 46 13.08 6.87 8.63
N GLY A 47 13.19 5.54 8.42
CA GLY A 47 13.88 4.61 9.30
C GLY A 47 12.98 3.99 10.39
N GLY A 48 11.71 4.37 10.46
CA GLY A 48 10.69 3.78 11.34
C GLY A 48 9.70 2.86 10.60
N SER A 49 8.55 2.64 11.22
CA SER A 49 7.44 1.81 10.68
C SER A 49 6.17 2.64 10.43
N SER A 50 6.36 3.90 10.02
CA SER A 50 5.27 4.85 9.81
C SER A 50 4.65 4.70 8.42
N SER A 51 3.36 4.96 8.31
CA SER A 51 2.66 5.07 7.03
C SER A 51 1.60 6.18 7.09
N ILE A 52 1.23 6.72 5.93
CA ILE A 52 0.14 7.69 5.78
C ILE A 52 -1.00 6.99 5.06
N GLU A 53 -2.19 6.98 5.65
CA GLU A 53 -3.40 6.46 4.98
C GLU A 53 -3.69 7.24 3.68
N ILE A 54 -4.02 6.52 2.61
CA ILE A 54 -4.40 7.10 1.31
C ILE A 54 -5.84 6.73 0.95
N SER A 55 -6.67 7.75 0.67
CA SER A 55 -8.07 7.53 0.27
C SER A 55 -8.26 7.38 -1.25
N PHE A 56 -7.25 7.76 -2.04
CA PHE A 56 -7.27 7.71 -3.49
C PHE A 56 -6.02 7.01 -4.04
N CYS A 57 -6.20 6.23 -5.10
CA CYS A 57 -5.12 5.56 -5.79
C CYS A 57 -4.14 6.59 -6.39
N PRO A 58 -2.83 6.52 -6.07
CA PRO A 58 -1.83 7.42 -6.66
C PRO A 58 -1.68 7.28 -8.17
N TRP A 59 -2.07 6.13 -8.74
CA TRP A 59 -1.88 5.81 -10.15
C TRP A 59 -3.11 6.09 -11.01
N CYS A 60 -4.31 5.72 -10.55
CA CYS A 60 -5.53 5.87 -11.36
C CYS A 60 -6.57 6.84 -10.77
N GLY A 61 -6.29 7.45 -9.61
CA GLY A 61 -7.18 8.42 -8.96
C GLY A 61 -8.49 7.85 -8.41
N LYS A 62 -8.73 6.54 -8.50
CA LYS A 62 -9.95 5.94 -7.95
C LYS A 62 -9.94 5.99 -6.43
N LYS A 63 -11.10 6.30 -5.83
CA LYS A 63 -11.32 6.18 -4.39
C LYS A 63 -11.13 4.71 -3.95
N LEU A 64 -10.32 4.47 -2.91
CA LEU A 64 -9.86 3.14 -2.49
C LEU A 64 -10.75 2.48 -1.43
N SER A 65 -11.36 3.30 -0.59
CA SER A 65 -12.39 2.91 0.37
C SER A 65 -13.53 3.91 0.29
N GLU A 66 -14.77 3.45 0.44
CA GLU A 66 -15.78 4.31 1.04
C GLU A 66 -15.40 4.34 2.52
N GLY A 67 -14.75 5.42 2.98
CA GLY A 67 -14.48 5.61 4.40
C GLY A 67 -15.74 5.36 5.23
N LYS A 68 -15.56 4.88 6.46
CA LYS A 68 -16.68 4.69 7.41
C LYS A 68 -17.53 5.95 7.57
#